data_AF-A0A0D0CQ32-F1
#
_entry.id   AF-A0A0D0CQ32-F1
#
_cell.length_a   1.000
_cell.length_b   1.000
_cell.length_c   1.000
_cell.angle_alpha   90.00
_cell.angle_beta   90.00
_cell.angle_gamma   90.00
#
_symmetry.space_group_name_H-M   'P 1'
#
loop_
_entity.id
_entity.type
_entity.pdbx_description
1 polymer ?
#
loop_
_entity_poly.entity_id
_entity_poly.type
_entity_poly.pdbx_seq_one_letter_code
_entity_poly.pdbx_strand_id
1 'polypeptide(L)'
;HISGVEPHQFELVLSLFYPRNLLQHDPKTTADWSSVLHVAHTCNMSQIRTLAISQLEDLAEPAEKIELANKYGVREWLFDAYMELSLRMEGLSVQEASKIGPEGTLLIADMKEQVARGVRKFVEGPETARTPAWSRF
;
A
#
# COMPACT_ATOMS: atom_id res chain seq x y z
N HIS A 1 5.56 -29.62 -13.43
CA HIS A 1 6.24 -28.31 -13.45
C HIS A 1 5.15 -27.26 -13.31
N ILE A 2 5.09 -26.54 -12.18
CA ILE A 2 4.14 -25.44 -12.00
C ILE A 2 4.81 -24.23 -12.65
N SER A 3 4.36 -23.83 -13.84
CA SER A 3 4.95 -22.70 -14.55
C SER A 3 4.72 -21.41 -13.77
N GLY A 4 5.79 -20.66 -13.50
CA GLY A 4 5.73 -19.35 -12.84
C GLY A 4 5.88 -19.37 -11.31
N VAL A 5 6.25 -20.51 -10.71
CA VAL A 5 6.62 -20.59 -9.28
C VAL A 5 8.06 -21.09 -9.17
N GLU A 6 8.91 -20.30 -8.53
CA GLU A 6 10.28 -20.70 -8.24
C GLU A 6 10.32 -21.72 -7.09
N PRO A 7 11.26 -22.69 -7.08
CA PRO A 7 11.33 -23.72 -6.04
C PRO A 7 11.33 -23.16 -4.60
N HIS A 8 12.11 -22.10 -4.37
CA HIS A 8 12.21 -21.46 -3.04
C HIS A 8 10.88 -20.86 -2.56
N GLN A 9 10.03 -20.36 -3.47
CA GLN A 9 8.73 -19.81 -3.11
C GLN A 9 7.77 -20.91 -2.67
N PHE A 10 7.87 -22.07 -3.32
CA PHE A 10 7.08 -23.25 -2.95
C PHE A 10 7.56 -23.84 -1.62
N GLU A 11 8.87 -23.83 -1.34
CA GLU A 11 9.42 -24.23 -0.04
C GLU A 11 8.87 -23.39 1.11
N LEU A 12 8.68 -22.07 0.91
CA LEU A 12 8.03 -21.22 1.90
C LEU A 12 6.60 -21.68 2.20
N VAL A 13 5.83 -22.07 1.17
CA VAL A 13 4.50 -22.64 1.38
C VAL A 13 4.56 -23.98 2.09
N LEU A 14 5.48 -24.87 1.71
CA LEU A 14 5.66 -26.17 2.37
C LEU A 14 6.03 -26.04 3.84
N SER A 15 6.81 -25.00 4.21
CA SER A 15 7.16 -24.74 5.61
C SER A 15 5.94 -24.41 6.48
N LEU A 16 4.82 -23.96 5.90
CA LEU A 16 3.56 -23.75 6.63
C LEU A 16 2.85 -25.06 6.94
N PHE A 17 2.97 -26.06 6.05
CA PHE A 17 2.39 -27.39 6.24
C PHE A 17 3.28 -28.29 7.11
N TYR A 18 4.60 -28.11 7.01
CA TYR A 18 5.61 -28.90 7.69
C TYR A 18 6.55 -27.99 8.49
N PRO A 19 6.03 -27.29 9.51
CA PRO A 19 6.81 -26.32 10.26
C PRO A 19 7.92 -27.00 11.05
N ARG A 20 9.13 -26.47 10.93
CA ARG A 20 10.26 -26.85 11.78
C ARG A 20 10.05 -26.40 13.23
N ASN A 21 9.29 -25.32 13.42
CA ASN A 21 8.87 -24.81 14.72
C ASN A 21 7.38 -24.49 14.68
N LEU A 22 6.58 -25.14 15.51
CA LEU A 22 5.12 -24.94 15.53
C LEU A 22 4.69 -23.57 16.07
N LEU A 23 5.59 -22.86 16.77
CA LEU A 23 5.30 -21.56 17.39
C LEU A 23 5.59 -20.37 16.48
N GLN A 24 6.32 -20.56 15.38
CA GLN A 24 6.71 -19.48 14.47
C GLN A 24 6.63 -19.93 13.02
N HIS A 25 6.10 -19.06 12.16
CA HIS A 25 6.19 -19.25 10.72
C HIS A 25 7.61 -18.98 10.22
N ASP A 26 8.07 -19.79 9.26
CA ASP A 26 9.35 -19.59 8.58
C ASP A 26 9.31 -18.34 7.66
N PRO A 27 8.23 -18.04 6.92
CA PRO A 27 8.03 -16.74 6.28
C PRO A 27 7.93 -15.63 7.35
N LYS A 28 8.83 -14.64 7.27
CA LYS A 28 8.92 -13.56 8.27
C LYS A 28 8.89 -12.17 7.67
N THR A 29 9.35 -12.03 6.44
CA THR A 29 9.45 -10.73 5.77
C THR A 29 8.29 -10.52 4.81
N THR A 30 8.05 -9.27 4.45
CA THR A 30 7.08 -8.92 3.40
C THR A 30 7.39 -9.63 2.08
N ALA A 31 8.67 -9.82 1.75
CA ALA A 31 9.09 -10.55 0.55
C ALA A 31 8.73 -12.05 0.62
N ASP A 32 8.89 -12.68 1.79
CA ASP A 32 8.51 -14.07 1.99
C ASP A 32 7.00 -14.25 1.85
N TRP A 33 6.22 -13.42 2.55
CA TRP A 33 4.76 -13.49 2.50
C TRP A 33 4.19 -13.11 1.13
N SER A 34 4.84 -12.20 0.39
CA SER A 34 4.52 -11.91 -1.01
C SER A 34 4.76 -13.12 -1.92
N SER A 35 5.81 -13.88 -1.65
CA SER A 35 6.09 -15.14 -2.37
C SER A 35 5.07 -16.22 -2.02
N VAL A 36 4.71 -16.38 -0.74
CA VAL A 36 3.64 -17.28 -0.30
C VAL A 36 2.31 -16.89 -0.98
N LEU A 37 1.98 -15.60 -1.03
CA LEU A 37 0.77 -15.10 -1.70
C LEU A 37 0.77 -15.41 -3.19
N HIS A 38 1.90 -15.22 -3.87
CA HIS A 38 2.09 -15.54 -5.29
C HIS A 38 1.80 -17.00 -5.57
N VAL A 39 2.40 -17.91 -4.80
CA VAL A 39 2.20 -19.35 -4.94
C VAL A 39 0.77 -19.74 -4.60
N ALA A 40 0.22 -19.21 -3.51
CA ALA A 40 -1.15 -19.51 -3.10
C ALA A 40 -2.17 -19.06 -4.15
N HIS A 41 -1.96 -17.92 -4.79
CA HIS A 41 -2.79 -17.46 -5.90
C HIS A 41 -2.64 -18.35 -7.13
N THR A 42 -1.39 -18.63 -7.55
CA THR A 42 -1.09 -19.43 -8.75
C THR A 42 -1.61 -20.87 -8.64
N CYS A 43 -1.52 -21.46 -7.45
CA CYS A 43 -1.96 -22.82 -7.16
C CYS A 43 -3.41 -22.90 -6.64
N ASN A 44 -4.13 -21.78 -6.58
CA ASN A 44 -5.52 -21.69 -6.10
C ASN A 44 -5.74 -22.22 -4.67
N MET A 45 -4.78 -21.96 -3.77
CA MET A 45 -4.81 -22.35 -2.35
C MET A 45 -5.49 -21.26 -1.49
N SER A 46 -6.82 -21.29 -1.42
CA SER A 46 -7.61 -20.23 -0.78
C SER A 46 -7.23 -19.95 0.68
N GLN A 47 -7.04 -20.97 1.51
CA GLN A 47 -6.71 -20.78 2.93
C GLN A 47 -5.31 -20.17 3.12
N ILE A 48 -4.32 -20.63 2.35
CA ILE A 48 -2.96 -20.07 2.40
C ILE A 48 -2.94 -18.64 1.87
N ARG A 49 -3.76 -18.35 0.84
CA ARG A 49 -3.94 -17.00 0.33
C ARG A 49 -4.50 -16.07 1.42
N THR A 50 -5.56 -16.48 2.12
CA THR A 50 -6.13 -15.68 3.22
C THR A 50 -5.11 -15.45 4.34
N LEU A 51 -4.33 -16.47 4.71
CA LEU A 51 -3.26 -16.33 5.70
C LEU A 51 -2.21 -15.31 5.23
N ALA A 52 -1.73 -15.43 3.99
CA ALA A 52 -0.72 -14.52 3.47
C ALA A 52 -1.22 -13.07 3.39
N ILE A 53 -2.48 -12.86 3.00
CA ILE A 53 -3.13 -11.54 3.05
C ILE A 53 -3.10 -11.00 4.48
N SER A 54 -3.60 -11.75 5.45
CA SER A 54 -3.61 -11.30 6.85
C SER A 54 -2.22 -10.93 7.38
N GLN A 55 -1.16 -11.66 7.01
CA GLN A 55 0.20 -11.35 7.44
C GLN A 55 0.77 -10.11 6.74
N LEU A 56 0.47 -9.93 5.45
CA LEU A 56 0.89 -8.77 4.67
C LEU A 56 0.14 -7.49 5.07
N GLU A 57 -1.07 -7.61 5.61
CA GLU A 57 -1.83 -6.44 6.08
C GLU A 57 -1.08 -5.67 7.17
N ASP A 58 -0.37 -6.37 8.06
CA ASP A 58 0.43 -5.75 9.11
C ASP A 58 1.87 -5.43 8.67
N LEU A 59 2.45 -6.24 7.76
CA LEU A 59 3.87 -6.15 7.40
C LEU A 59 4.17 -5.26 6.20
N ALA A 60 3.26 -5.16 5.23
CA ALA A 60 3.55 -4.49 3.97
C ALA A 60 3.41 -2.96 4.07
N GLU A 61 4.33 -2.24 3.44
CA GLU A 61 4.21 -0.79 3.31
C GLU A 61 3.06 -0.40 2.35
N PRO A 62 2.50 0.81 2.43
CA PRO A 62 1.35 1.23 1.60
C PRO A 62 1.56 1.03 0.09
N ALA A 63 2.74 1.36 -0.43
CA ALA A 63 3.04 1.17 -1.85
C ALA A 63 3.10 -0.32 -2.25
N GLU A 64 3.58 -1.18 -1.35
CA GLU A 64 3.60 -2.63 -1.54
C GLU A 64 2.19 -3.20 -1.48
N LYS A 65 1.36 -2.72 -0.55
CA LYS A 65 -0.06 -3.06 -0.47
C LYS A 65 -0.75 -2.74 -1.79
N ILE A 66 -0.52 -1.58 -2.39
CA ILE A 66 -1.11 -1.21 -3.69
C ILE A 66 -0.65 -2.16 -4.80
N GLU A 67 0.66 -2.43 -4.90
CA GLU A 67 1.22 -3.35 -5.89
C GLU A 67 0.59 -4.75 -5.76
N LEU A 68 0.60 -5.31 -4.56
CA LEU A 68 0.08 -6.65 -4.27
C LEU A 68 -1.45 -6.71 -4.45
N ALA A 69 -2.17 -5.66 -4.05
CA ALA A 69 -3.60 -5.54 -4.24
C ALA A 69 -3.99 -5.53 -5.72
N ASN A 70 -3.28 -4.76 -6.54
CA ASN A 70 -3.51 -4.72 -7.98
C ASN A 70 -3.16 -6.06 -8.64
N LYS A 71 -2.04 -6.67 -8.24
CA LYS A 71 -1.55 -7.93 -8.82
C LYS A 71 -2.43 -9.13 -8.46
N TYR A 72 -2.90 -9.21 -7.23
CA TYR A 72 -3.62 -10.38 -6.71
C TYR A 72 -5.08 -10.10 -6.37
N GLY A 73 -5.61 -8.91 -6.63
CA GLY A 73 -7.03 -8.57 -6.43
C GLY A 73 -7.46 -8.39 -4.97
N VAL A 74 -6.62 -7.80 -4.12
CA VAL A 74 -6.91 -7.53 -2.70
C VAL A 74 -7.40 -6.08 -2.56
N ARG A 75 -8.64 -5.81 -3.01
CA ARG A 75 -9.15 -4.43 -3.19
C ARG A 75 -9.32 -3.66 -1.89
N GLU A 76 -9.54 -4.37 -0.79
CA GLU A 76 -9.71 -3.82 0.55
C GLU A 76 -8.53 -2.95 1.00
N TRP A 77 -7.31 -3.24 0.56
CA TRP A 77 -6.13 -2.45 0.94
C TRP A 77 -5.97 -1.13 0.17
N LEU A 78 -6.58 -1.02 -1.01
CA LEU A 78 -6.30 0.09 -1.93
C LEU A 78 -6.68 1.43 -1.30
N PHE A 79 -7.87 1.52 -0.73
CA PHE A 79 -8.37 2.78 -0.18
C PHE A 79 -7.46 3.32 0.93
N ASP A 80 -7.17 2.49 1.94
CA ASP A 80 -6.35 2.90 3.08
C ASP A 80 -4.92 3.24 2.65
N ALA A 81 -4.33 2.44 1.74
CA ALA A 81 -2.98 2.70 1.24
C ALA A 81 -2.88 4.01 0.43
N TYR A 82 -3.86 4.31 -0.43
CA TYR A 82 -3.91 5.58 -1.17
C TYR A 82 -4.09 6.77 -0.22
N MET A 83 -4.95 6.62 0.80
CA MET A 83 -5.17 7.66 1.81
C MET A 83 -3.90 7.94 2.61
N GLU A 84 -3.21 6.91 3.09
CA GLU A 84 -1.98 7.03 3.86
C GLU A 84 -0.88 7.77 3.08
N LEU A 85 -0.65 7.38 1.82
CA LEU A 85 0.35 8.03 0.95
C LEU A 85 -0.02 9.47 0.58
N SER A 86 -1.32 9.76 0.47
CA SER A 86 -1.81 11.10 0.15
C SER A 86 -1.74 12.05 1.35
N LEU A 87 -1.90 11.54 2.57
CA LEU A 87 -1.94 12.38 3.77
C LEU A 87 -0.56 12.59 4.41
N ARG A 88 0.43 11.71 4.17
CA ARG A 88 1.78 11.91 4.71
C ARG A 88 2.45 13.15 4.13
N MET A 89 3.36 13.75 4.90
CA MET A 89 4.07 14.97 4.47
C MET A 89 5.08 14.67 3.36
N GLU A 90 5.72 13.50 3.40
CA GLU A 90 6.76 13.11 2.46
C GLU A 90 6.18 12.85 1.06
N GLY A 91 6.89 13.32 0.04
CA GLY A 91 6.58 12.98 -1.35
C GLY A 91 6.71 11.48 -1.61
N LEU A 92 6.19 11.00 -2.75
CA LEU A 92 6.45 9.63 -3.21
C LEU A 92 7.91 9.50 -3.62
N SER A 93 8.57 8.45 -3.14
CA SER A 93 9.88 8.03 -3.65
C SER A 93 9.73 7.40 -5.03
N VAL A 94 10.84 7.30 -5.77
CA VAL A 94 10.87 6.64 -7.09
C VAL A 94 10.47 5.17 -6.98
N GLN A 95 10.88 4.51 -5.90
CA GLN A 95 10.57 3.10 -5.63
C GLN A 95 9.06 2.91 -5.41
N GLU A 96 8.43 3.78 -4.62
CA GLU A 96 6.98 3.73 -4.39
C GLU A 96 6.20 4.05 -5.66
N ALA A 97 6.59 5.09 -6.40
CA ALA A 97 5.96 5.44 -7.67
C ALA A 97 6.04 4.26 -8.68
N SER A 98 7.15 3.53 -8.69
CA SER A 98 7.31 2.33 -9.51
C SER A 98 6.36 1.19 -9.11
N LYS A 99 6.10 1.00 -7.81
CA LYS A 99 5.18 -0.03 -7.30
C LYS A 99 3.71 0.32 -7.55
N ILE A 100 3.36 1.59 -7.41
CA ILE A 100 2.00 2.11 -7.56
C ILE A 100 1.59 2.20 -9.04
N GLY A 101 2.53 2.52 -9.91
CA GLY A 101 2.28 2.80 -11.32
C GLY A 101 1.91 4.26 -11.59
N PRO A 102 1.89 4.68 -12.86
CA PRO A 102 1.78 6.09 -13.23
C PRO A 102 0.40 6.68 -12.91
N GLU A 103 -0.68 5.95 -13.15
CA GLU A 103 -2.05 6.43 -12.88
C GLU A 103 -2.27 6.65 -11.38
N GLY A 104 -1.85 5.70 -10.55
CA GLY A 104 -1.96 5.81 -9.10
C GLY A 104 -1.05 6.90 -8.53
N THR A 105 0.14 7.09 -9.11
CA THR A 105 1.05 8.18 -8.72
C THR A 105 0.44 9.55 -9.02
N LEU A 106 -0.18 9.71 -10.19
CA LEU A 106 -0.88 10.94 -10.56
C LEU A 106 -2.06 11.23 -9.64
N LEU A 107 -2.83 10.19 -9.29
CA LEU A 107 -3.93 10.31 -8.34
C LEU A 107 -3.45 10.83 -6.98
N ILE A 108 -2.39 10.24 -6.42
CA ILE A 108 -1.83 10.68 -5.14
C ILE A 108 -1.34 12.12 -5.22
N ALA A 109 -0.65 12.49 -6.31
CA ALA A 109 -0.17 13.86 -6.51
C ALA A 109 -1.31 14.87 -6.54
N ASP A 110 -2.40 14.58 -7.27
CA ASP A 110 -3.59 15.42 -7.33
C ASP A 110 -4.26 15.53 -5.96
N MET A 111 -4.44 14.42 -5.23
CA MET A 111 -5.00 14.43 -3.87
C MET A 111 -4.18 15.32 -2.92
N LYS A 112 -2.84 15.22 -2.96
CA LYS A 112 -1.94 16.07 -2.16
C LYS A 112 -2.10 17.55 -2.50
N GLU A 113 -2.15 17.88 -3.79
CA GLU A 113 -2.35 19.27 -4.24
C GLU A 113 -3.71 19.81 -3.78
N GLN A 114 -4.77 19.01 -3.89
CA GLN A 114 -6.11 19.41 -3.45
C GLN A 114 -6.15 19.75 -1.97
N VAL A 115 -5.51 18.92 -1.12
CA VAL A 115 -5.39 19.16 0.32
C VAL A 115 -4.60 20.45 0.59
N ALA A 116 -3.42 20.59 -0.02
CA ALA A 116 -2.59 21.78 0.14
C ALA A 116 -3.30 23.08 -0.28
N ARG A 117 -4.03 23.03 -1.40
CA ARG A 117 -4.85 24.13 -1.91
C ARG A 117 -5.99 24.48 -0.97
N GLY A 118 -6.65 23.47 -0.38
CA GLY A 118 -7.70 23.66 0.62
C GLY A 118 -7.18 24.38 1.86
N VAL A 119 -6.04 23.93 2.39
CA VAL A 119 -5.37 24.56 3.54
C VAL A 119 -4.98 25.99 3.23
N ARG A 120 -4.39 26.24 2.05
CA ARG A 120 -4.01 27.58 1.61
C ARG A 120 -5.20 28.54 1.57
N LYS A 121 -6.32 28.14 0.96
CA LYS A 121 -7.55 28.96 0.89
C LYS A 121 -8.11 29.28 2.28
N PHE A 122 -8.00 28.34 3.22
CA PHE A 122 -8.44 28.55 4.60
C PHE A 122 -7.56 29.58 5.32
N VAL A 123 -6.23 29.48 5.17
CA VAL A 123 -5.26 30.41 5.77
C VAL A 123 -5.34 31.81 5.13
N GLU A 124 -5.56 31.87 3.82
CA GLU A 124 -5.69 33.10 3.01
C GLU A 124 -7.12 33.67 3.00
N GLY A 125 -8.03 33.22 3.88
CA GLY A 125 -9.44 33.62 3.93
C GLY A 125 -9.70 35.12 3.70
N PRO A 126 -10.89 35.49 3.19
CA PRO A 126 -11.12 36.68 2.38
C PRO A 126 -10.51 37.94 2.99
N GLU A 127 -9.67 38.61 2.18
CA GLU A 127 -8.92 39.84 2.50
C GLU A 127 -9.79 40.99 3.04
N THR A 128 -11.12 40.87 2.95
CA THR A 128 -12.13 41.79 3.48
C THR A 128 -12.17 41.90 5.01
N ALA A 129 -11.48 41.03 5.76
CA ALA A 129 -11.38 41.15 7.22
C ALA A 129 -10.07 41.82 7.70
N ARG A 130 -9.08 42.02 6.81
CA ARG A 130 -7.74 42.54 7.17
C ARG A 130 -7.59 44.05 7.03
N THR A 131 -8.54 44.73 6.39
CA THR A 131 -8.66 46.18 6.45
C THR A 131 -9.76 46.55 7.44
N PRO A 132 -9.42 47.12 8.61
CA PRO A 132 -10.41 47.72 9.47
C PRO A 132 -11.13 48.84 8.72
N ALA A 133 -12.44 48.98 8.94
CA ALA A 133 -13.26 50.01 8.28
C ALA A 133 -12.77 51.47 8.49
N TRP A 134 -11.84 51.69 9.42
CA TRP A 134 -11.25 53.01 9.68
C TRP A 134 -10.12 53.41 8.70
N SER A 135 -9.59 52.51 7.86
CA SER A 135 -8.48 52.83 6.95
C SER A 135 -8.85 53.60 5.68
N ARG A 136 -10.13 53.97 5.52
CA ARG A 136 -10.67 54.75 4.39
C ARG A 136 -11.16 56.15 4.77
N PHE A 137 -10.86 56.62 6.00
CA PHE A 137 -11.19 57.97 6.47
C PHE A 137 -9.94 58.73 6.88
#